data_AF-A0A4P7AHK9-F1
#
_entry.id   AF-A0A4P7AHK9-F1
#
_cell.length_a   1.000
_cell.length_b   1.000
_cell.length_c   1.000
_cell.angle_alpha   90.00
_cell.angle_beta   90.00
_cell.angle_gamma   90.00
#
_symmetry.space_group_name_H-M   'P 1'
#
loop_
_entity.id
_entity.type
_entity.pdbx_description
1 polymer ?
#
loop_
_entity_poly.entity_id
_entity_poly.type
_entity_poly.pdbx_seq_one_letter_code
_entity_poly.pdbx_strand_id
1 'polypeptide(L)'
;MSKKKIFEYDENLKMNIDRIYFSNRFVNCNHESIAIDKRSNIFKCINEGCWFQLWFKSNADFLKFSHRVVLEFDFEKSEKSYIKKLRDNKKRIKKEKELKEKALKGKSLINISF
;
A
#
# COMPACT_ATOMS: atom_id res chain seq x y z
N MET A 1 -19.68 -9.15 12.37
CA MET A 1 -19.10 -9.54 11.06
C MET A 1 -17.73 -8.87 10.91
N SER A 2 -16.67 -9.66 10.85
CA SER A 2 -15.27 -9.22 10.89
C SER A 2 -14.85 -8.59 9.56
N LYS A 3 -14.39 -7.33 9.60
CA LYS A 3 -13.74 -6.63 8.48
C LYS A 3 -12.35 -7.23 8.26
N LYS A 4 -12.27 -8.39 7.60
CA LYS A 4 -10.99 -8.93 7.13
C LYS A 4 -10.44 -8.01 6.04
N LYS A 5 -9.38 -7.27 6.34
CA LYS A 5 -8.64 -6.50 5.34
C LYS A 5 -7.96 -7.49 4.41
N ILE A 6 -8.33 -7.41 3.14
CA ILE A 6 -8.01 -8.40 2.09
C ILE A 6 -6.54 -8.24 1.62
N PHE A 7 -5.89 -7.13 1.97
CA PHE A 7 -4.53 -6.82 1.52
C PHE A 7 -3.74 -6.15 2.65
N GLU A 8 -2.72 -6.84 3.18
CA GLU A 8 -1.72 -6.24 4.06
C GLU A 8 -0.32 -6.60 3.53
N TYR A 9 0.50 -5.57 3.31
CA TYR A 9 1.92 -5.72 3.01
C TYR A 9 2.69 -5.86 4.32
N ASP A 10 3.63 -6.80 4.38
CA ASP A 10 4.52 -6.96 5.51
C ASP A 10 5.65 -5.91 5.52
N GLU A 11 6.47 -5.93 6.57
CA GLU A 11 7.57 -4.98 6.75
C GLU A 11 8.69 -5.11 5.68
N ASN A 12 8.62 -6.15 4.85
CA ASN A 12 9.53 -6.44 3.76
C ASN A 12 8.88 -6.24 2.38
N LEU A 13 7.73 -5.55 2.31
CA LEU A 13 6.95 -5.33 1.08
C LEU A 13 6.43 -6.63 0.44
N LYS A 14 6.34 -7.71 1.20
CA LYS A 14 5.78 -8.99 0.75
C LYS A 14 4.27 -8.98 0.99
N MET A 15 3.52 -9.34 -0.05
CA MET A 15 2.06 -9.35 -0.02
C MET A 15 1.58 -10.68 0.57
N ASN A 16 0.90 -10.65 1.72
CA ASN A 16 0.24 -11.83 2.28
C ASN A 16 -1.16 -11.97 1.67
N ILE A 17 -1.41 -13.07 0.96
CA ILE A 17 -2.70 -13.35 0.29
C ILE A 17 -3.23 -14.67 0.82
N ASP A 18 -4.37 -14.62 1.54
CA ASP A 18 -5.17 -15.81 1.82
C ASP A 18 -5.77 -16.33 0.51
N ARG A 19 -5.34 -17.52 0.10
CA ARG A 19 -5.65 -18.13 -1.19
C ARG A 19 -7.13 -18.51 -1.27
N ILE A 20 -7.90 -17.81 -2.11
CA ILE A 20 -8.88 -18.33 -3.07
C ILE A 20 -9.02 -17.23 -4.12
N TYR A 21 -8.68 -17.50 -5.38
CA TYR A 21 -9.29 -17.01 -6.63
C TYR A 21 -8.35 -17.33 -7.81
N PHE A 22 -8.85 -18.16 -8.72
CA PHE A 22 -8.26 -18.39 -10.03
C PHE A 22 -8.64 -17.19 -10.92
N SER A 23 -7.81 -16.13 -10.95
CA SER A 23 -8.05 -14.98 -11.83
C SER A 23 -7.28 -15.14 -13.15
N ASN A 24 -7.99 -14.92 -14.26
CA ASN A 24 -7.37 -14.74 -15.56
C ASN A 24 -6.34 -13.60 -15.44
N ARG A 25 -5.07 -13.96 -15.66
CA ARG A 25 -3.92 -13.06 -15.60
C ARG A 25 -4.22 -11.86 -16.49
N PHE A 26 -4.37 -10.66 -15.91
CA PHE A 26 -4.18 -9.31 -16.49
C PHE A 26 -5.02 -8.20 -15.83
N VAL A 27 -5.88 -8.50 -14.84
CA VAL A 27 -6.70 -7.48 -14.14
C VAL A 27 -6.33 -7.39 -12.65
N ASN A 28 -5.04 -7.38 -12.31
CA ASN A 28 -4.64 -7.34 -10.89
C ASN A 28 -4.35 -5.92 -10.36
N CYS A 29 -4.27 -4.91 -11.23
CA CYS A 29 -4.16 -3.52 -10.81
C CYS A 29 -5.30 -2.70 -11.42
N ASN A 30 -6.29 -2.37 -10.58
CA ASN A 30 -7.46 -1.56 -10.94
C ASN A 30 -7.17 -0.07 -11.06
N HIS A 31 -5.93 0.37 -10.80
CA HIS A 31 -5.56 1.77 -10.82
C HIS A 31 -5.31 2.28 -12.23
N GLU A 32 -5.84 3.44 -12.57
CA GLU A 32 -5.87 3.93 -13.94
C GLU A 32 -4.51 4.29 -14.53
N SER A 33 -3.47 4.48 -13.71
CA SER A 33 -2.20 5.02 -14.21
C SER A 33 -1.01 4.10 -13.96
N ILE A 34 -0.19 3.95 -14.99
CA ILE A 34 1.04 3.14 -14.99
C ILE A 34 2.18 3.95 -15.61
N ALA A 35 3.42 3.68 -15.22
CA ALA A 35 4.60 4.29 -15.83
C ALA A 35 5.72 3.26 -15.93
N ILE A 36 6.69 3.50 -16.79
CA ILE A 36 7.87 2.64 -16.89
C ILE A 36 8.87 2.96 -15.79
N ASP A 37 9.23 1.97 -14.98
CA ASP A 37 10.32 2.12 -14.04
C ASP A 37 11.65 2.00 -14.80
N LYS A 38 12.34 3.12 -14.96
CA LYS A 38 13.62 3.21 -15.67
C LYS A 38 14.71 2.28 -15.10
N ARG A 39 14.61 1.89 -13.82
CA ARG A 39 15.58 1.01 -13.15
C ARG A 39 15.45 -0.45 -13.62
N SER A 40 14.23 -0.89 -13.89
CA SER A 40 13.93 -2.29 -14.22
C SER A 40 13.34 -2.48 -15.62
N ASN A 41 13.10 -1.38 -16.35
CA ASN A 41 12.44 -1.36 -17.66
C ASN A 41 11.09 -2.11 -17.69
N ILE A 42 10.34 -2.03 -16.59
CA ILE A 42 9.05 -2.71 -16.40
C ILE A 42 7.99 -1.66 -16.12
N PHE A 43 6.80 -1.85 -16.69
CA PHE A 43 5.66 -1.01 -16.37
C PHE A 43 5.18 -1.30 -14.95
N LYS A 44 4.98 -0.26 -14.15
CA LYS A 44 4.48 -0.34 -12.79
C LYS A 44 3.32 0.62 -12.60
N CYS A 45 2.40 0.25 -11.72
CA CYS A 45 1.38 1.17 -11.22
C CYS A 45 2.03 2.36 -10.53
N ILE A 46 1.58 3.59 -10.83
CA ILE A 46 2.12 4.79 -10.15
C ILE A 46 1.48 5.05 -8.80
N ASN A 47 0.35 4.39 -8.48
CA ASN A 47 -0.35 4.63 -7.24
C ASN A 47 0.51 4.24 -6.03
N GLU A 48 0.60 5.17 -5.08
CA GLU A 48 1.39 5.05 -3.87
C GLU A 48 0.95 3.80 -3.07
N GLY A 49 1.90 2.94 -2.73
CA GLY A 49 1.64 1.69 -2.01
C GLY A 49 1.19 0.51 -2.89
N CYS A 50 0.98 0.72 -4.20
CA CYS A 50 0.66 -0.35 -5.14
C CYS A 50 1.91 -0.86 -5.87
N TRP A 51 2.51 -0.01 -6.72
CA TRP A 51 3.69 -0.32 -7.57
C TRP A 51 3.68 -1.70 -8.24
N PHE A 52 2.50 -2.23 -8.51
CA PHE A 52 2.31 -3.53 -9.10
C PHE A 52 2.93 -3.57 -10.50
N GLN A 53 3.70 -4.62 -10.79
CA GLN A 53 4.36 -4.80 -12.08
C GLN A 53 3.40 -5.36 -13.12
N LEU A 54 3.35 -4.72 -14.29
CA LEU A 54 2.57 -5.14 -15.44
C LEU A 54 3.50 -5.68 -16.52
N TRP A 55 3.12 -6.83 -17.08
CA TRP A 55 3.90 -7.56 -18.07
C TRP A 55 3.08 -7.74 -19.34
N PHE A 56 3.31 -6.97 -20.40
CA PHE A 56 2.54 -7.14 -21.64
C PHE A 56 3.06 -8.34 -22.43
N LYS A 57 2.17 -9.27 -22.82
CA LYS A 57 2.54 -10.44 -23.65
C LYS A 57 2.58 -10.12 -25.14
N SER A 58 1.77 -9.16 -25.57
CA SER A 58 1.63 -8.77 -26.97
C SER A 58 1.54 -7.25 -27.11
N ASN A 59 1.88 -6.74 -28.29
CA ASN A 59 1.69 -5.32 -28.61
C ASN A 59 0.21 -4.90 -28.56
N ALA A 60 -0.70 -5.82 -28.91
CA ALA A 60 -2.14 -5.57 -28.80
C ALA A 60 -2.57 -5.35 -27.35
N ASP A 61 -1.95 -6.06 -26.39
CA ASP A 61 -2.20 -5.83 -24.97
C ASP A 61 -1.66 -4.48 -24.54
N PHE A 62 -0.46 -4.10 -24.98
CA PHE A 62 0.09 -2.78 -24.67
C PHE A 62 -0.80 -1.64 -25.19
N LEU A 63 -1.30 -1.72 -26.43
CA LEU A 63 -2.17 -0.70 -27.00
C LEU A 63 -3.46 -0.50 -26.20
N LYS A 64 -4.04 -1.58 -25.64
CA LYS A 64 -5.22 -1.49 -24.76
C LYS A 64 -4.96 -0.66 -23.51
N PHE A 65 -3.73 -0.64 -23.01
CA PHE A 65 -3.36 0.07 -21.78
C PHE A 65 -2.54 1.35 -22.05
N SER A 66 -2.32 1.72 -23.31
CA SER A 66 -1.57 2.92 -23.70
C SER A 66 -2.13 4.20 -23.08
N HIS A 67 -3.45 4.32 -22.99
CA HIS A 67 -4.14 5.45 -22.35
C HIS A 67 -3.85 5.60 -20.85
N ARG A 68 -3.33 4.56 -20.20
CA ARG A 68 -2.96 4.54 -18.77
C ARG A 68 -1.52 4.96 -18.56
N VAL A 69 -0.72 5.06 -19.62
CA VAL A 69 0.73 5.27 -19.53
C VAL A 69 1.03 6.74 -19.25
N VAL A 70 1.67 6.97 -18.11
CA VAL A 70 2.31 8.23 -17.74
C VAL A 70 3.78 8.15 -18.14
N LEU A 71 4.24 9.15 -18.88
CA LEU A 71 5.59 9.17 -19.46
C LEU A 71 6.69 9.35 -18.40
N GLU A 72 6.42 10.20 -17.41
CA GLU A 72 7.39 10.55 -16.38
C GLU A 72 6.83 10.29 -15.00
N PHE A 73 7.44 9.33 -14.30
CA PHE A 73 7.16 9.06 -12.91
C PHE A 73 8.43 8.63 -12.18
N ASP A 74 8.71 9.26 -11.05
CA ASP A 74 9.84 8.93 -10.20
C ASP A 74 9.41 7.94 -9.12
N PHE A 75 9.59 6.65 -9.43
CA PHE A 75 9.28 5.55 -8.51
C PHE A 75 10.11 5.63 -7.22
N GLU A 76 11.36 6.07 -7.29
CA GLU A 76 12.24 6.11 -6.13
C GLU A 76 11.77 7.18 -5.13
N LYS A 77 11.42 8.37 -5.63
CA LYS A 77 10.85 9.44 -4.80
C LYS A 77 9.51 9.01 -4.19
N SER A 78 8.66 8.35 -4.98
CA SER A 78 7.37 7.82 -4.53
C SER A 78 7.53 6.79 -3.39
N GLU A 79 8.40 5.80 -3.59
CA GLU A 79 8.71 4.75 -2.60
C GLU A 79 9.25 5.36 -1.30
N LYS A 80 10.22 6.27 -1.40
CA LYS A 80 10.81 6.98 -0.24
C LYS A 80 9.77 7.78 0.54
N SER A 81 8.90 8.52 -0.17
CA SER A 81 7.82 9.30 0.43
C SER A 81 6.86 8.42 1.23
N TYR A 82 6.44 7.29 0.65
CA TYR A 82 5.53 6.37 1.32
C TYR A 82 6.14 5.71 2.55
N ILE A 83 7.39 5.27 2.47
CA ILE A 83 8.11 4.69 3.62
C ILE A 83 8.16 5.70 4.78
N LYS A 84 8.41 6.99 4.48
CA LYS A 84 8.39 8.05 5.49
C LYS A 84 7.00 8.17 6.12
N LYS A 85 5.93 8.22 5.31
CA LYS A 85 4.54 8.27 5.80
C LYS A 85 4.20 7.07 6.69
N LEU A 86 4.64 5.86 6.35
CA LEU A 86 4.42 4.68 7.17
C LEU A 86 5.12 4.79 8.53
N ARG A 87 6.38 5.25 8.56
CA ARG A 87 7.12 5.47 9.81
C ARG A 87 6.44 6.50 10.70
N ASP A 88 5.99 7.61 10.12
CA ASP A 88 5.33 8.69 10.86
C ASP A 88 3.97 8.24 11.40
N ASN A 89 3.20 7.48 10.61
CA ASN A 89 1.94 6.87 11.06
C ASN A 89 2.16 5.88 12.20
N LYS A 90 3.19 5.01 12.14
CA LYS A 90 3.53 4.10 13.25
C LYS A 90 3.84 4.88 14.54
N LYS A 91 4.61 5.97 14.45
CA LYS A 91 4.91 6.84 15.61
C LYS A 91 3.65 7.49 16.17
N ARG A 92 2.75 8.00 15.32
CA ARG A 92 1.49 8.61 15.75
C ARG A 92 0.59 7.61 16.47
N ILE A 93 0.41 6.42 15.90
CA ILE A 93 -0.38 5.33 16.51
C ILE A 93 0.20 4.93 17.87
N LYS A 94 1.53 4.84 17.99
CA LYS A 94 2.19 4.54 19.28
C LYS A 94 1.89 5.62 20.33
N LYS A 95 2.06 6.90 19.99
CA LYS A 95 1.74 8.03 20.88
C LYS A 95 0.27 8.04 21.31
N GLU A 96 -0.65 7.78 20.38
CA GLU A 96 -2.09 7.71 20.68
C GLU A 96 -2.42 6.57 21.65
N LYS A 97 -1.77 5.40 21.50
CA LYS A 97 -1.93 4.29 22.45
C LYS A 97 -1.41 4.65 23.84
N GLU A 98 -0.22 5.22 23.93
CA GLU A 98 0.38 5.67 25.21
C GLU A 98 -0.50 6.73 25.91
N LEU A 99 -1.06 7.68 25.15
CA LEU A 99 -2.00 8.68 25.68
C LEU A 99 -3.29 8.06 26.19
N LYS A 100 -3.87 7.11 25.46
CA LYS A 100 -5.07 6.38 25.88
C LYS A 100 -4.82 5.57 27.15
N GLU A 101 -3.69 4.88 27.24
CA GLU A 101 -3.31 4.12 28.44
C GLU A 101 -3.09 5.02 29.66
N LYS A 102 -2.43 6.17 29.49
CA LYS A 102 -2.28 7.18 30.56
C LYS A 102 -3.63 7.73 31.01
N ALA A 103 -4.54 8.03 30.07
CA ALA A 103 -5.88 8.51 30.39
C ALA A 103 -6.73 7.46 31.13
N LEU A 104 -6.60 6.18 30.76
CA LEU A 104 -7.26 5.06 31.45
C LEU A 104 -6.75 4.88 32.89
N LYS A 105 -5.41 4.92 33.09
CA LYS A 105 -4.80 4.84 34.43
C LYS A 105 -5.15 6.05 35.32
N GLY A 106 -5.23 7.24 34.74
CA GLY A 106 -5.65 8.45 35.46
C GLY A 106 -7.10 8.36 35.95
N LYS A 107 -8.02 7.80 35.13
CA LYS A 107 -9.42 7.61 35.51
C LYS A 107 -9.61 6.51 36.57
N SER A 108 -8.82 5.43 36.53
CA SER A 108 -8.91 4.38 37.56
C SER A 108 -8.46 4.84 38.94
N LEU A 109 -7.51 5.78 39.03
CA LEU A 109 -7.03 6.32 40.32
C LEU A 109 -8.05 7.25 40.99
N ILE A 110 -8.83 7.99 40.20
CA ILE A 110 -9.89 8.88 40.70
C ILE A 110 -11.08 8.06 41.26
N ASN A 111 -11.34 6.86 40.73
CA ASN A 111 -12.44 6.00 41.19
C ASN A 111 -12.11 5.12 42.41
N ILE A 112 -10.86 5.09 42.88
CA ILE A 112 -10.45 4.32 44.08
C ILE A 112 -10.35 5.23 45.32
N SER A 113 -10.54 6.55 45.14
CA SER A 113 -10.50 7.55 46.21
C SER A 113 -11.91 7.97 46.63
N PHE A 114 -12.71 7.02 47.14
CA PHE A 114 -13.92 7.26 47.93
C PHE A 114 -14.11 6.17 48.98
#